data_AF-A0A0M9EC96-F1
#
_entry.id   AF-A0A0M9EC96-F1
#
_cell.length_a   1.000
_cell.length_b   1.000
_cell.length_c   1.000
_cell.angle_alpha   90.00
_cell.angle_beta   90.00
_cell.angle_gamma   90.00
#
_symmetry.space_group_name_H-M   'P 1'
#
loop_
_entity.id
_entity.type
_entity.pdbx_description
1 polymer ?
#
loop_
_entity_poly.entity_id
_entity_poly.type
_entity_poly.pdbx_seq_one_letter_code
_entity_poly.pdbx_strand_id
1 'polypeptide(L)'
;MNTSYINAVQYTSEGKTVEGFAGGSIDIHVKQLSMLDGSAILIETYCTKNSGDISIHAENILIKGNYNDIFSNISTSSISIDVNNSLKIQQKPGIFITKEQTFGDAGNINIYTGNFVLSEGASIKANALSRGNGGNLSILSRYTILNKSQIIANAYEGNGGNIDITADYLIQSSDSVISASSQLGIDGNITIDAFTENFDKQIISIINEIFIL
;
A
#
# COMPACT_ATOMS: atom_id res chain seq x y z
N MET A 1 -31.92 -0.69 1.03
CA MET A 1 -30.60 -0.50 1.68
C MET A 1 -29.56 -0.74 0.59
N ASN A 2 -29.02 0.32 0.00
CA ASN A 2 -28.09 0.21 -1.13
C ASN A 2 -26.76 -0.35 -0.65
N THR A 3 -26.52 -1.63 -0.90
CA THR A 3 -25.19 -2.21 -0.88
C THR A 3 -24.46 -1.76 -2.15
N SER A 4 -23.75 -0.62 -2.06
CA SER A 4 -22.85 -0.19 -3.13
C SER A 4 -21.62 -1.09 -3.11
N TYR A 5 -21.57 -2.06 -4.03
CA TYR A 5 -20.42 -2.89 -4.31
C TYR A 5 -19.72 -2.35 -5.56
N ILE A 6 -18.41 -2.12 -5.51
CA ILE A 6 -17.60 -1.95 -6.72
C ILE A 6 -16.83 -3.27 -6.89
N ASN A 7 -17.22 -4.03 -7.91
CA ASN A 7 -16.45 -5.18 -8.38
C ASN A 7 -15.59 -4.69 -9.55
N ALA A 8 -14.31 -4.44 -9.30
CA ALA A 8 -13.44 -3.76 -10.25
C ALA A 8 -12.78 -4.72 -11.25
N VAL A 9 -13.48 -5.73 -11.78
CA VAL A 9 -12.86 -6.71 -12.73
C VAL A 9 -12.29 -6.03 -14.00
N GLN A 10 -12.63 -4.76 -14.24
CA GLN A 10 -12.03 -3.91 -15.29
C GLN A 10 -12.42 -2.43 -15.11
N TYR A 11 -12.45 -1.92 -13.87
CA TYR A 11 -12.68 -0.48 -13.67
C TYR A 11 -11.35 0.25 -13.78
N THR A 12 -11.19 1.04 -14.84
CA THR A 12 -10.20 2.12 -14.87
C THR A 12 -10.94 3.40 -14.51
N SER A 13 -10.70 3.97 -13.32
CA SER A 13 -11.00 5.40 -13.13
C SER A 13 -9.81 6.18 -13.64
N GLU A 14 -9.89 6.70 -14.87
CA GLU A 14 -8.82 7.52 -15.44
C GLU A 14 -9.09 9.00 -15.16
N GLY A 15 -8.25 9.62 -14.34
CA GLY A 15 -8.09 11.08 -14.36
C GLY A 15 -7.04 11.45 -15.40
N LYS A 16 -7.44 11.79 -16.63
CA LYS A 16 -6.51 12.28 -17.66
C LYS A 16 -6.41 13.81 -17.61
N THR A 17 -5.20 14.36 -17.55
CA THR A 17 -4.96 15.81 -17.68
C THR A 17 -3.99 16.15 -18.81
N VAL A 18 -4.23 17.30 -19.43
CA VAL A 18 -3.39 17.96 -20.43
C VAL A 18 -2.17 18.61 -19.73
N GLU A 19 -1.06 18.82 -20.46
CA GLU A 19 0.16 19.47 -19.94
C GLU A 19 -0.15 20.72 -19.09
N GLY A 20 0.39 20.77 -17.87
CA GLY A 20 0.39 21.97 -17.02
C GLY A 20 -0.59 21.96 -15.82
N PHE A 21 -1.41 20.93 -15.65
CA PHE A 21 -2.36 20.81 -14.54
C PHE A 21 -2.06 19.61 -13.62
N ALA A 22 -2.32 19.77 -12.31
CA ALA A 22 -2.26 18.66 -11.35
C ALA A 22 -3.30 17.59 -11.72
N GLY A 23 -2.99 16.32 -11.46
CA GLY A 23 -3.96 15.23 -11.63
C GLY A 23 -5.17 15.44 -10.73
N GLY A 24 -6.37 15.04 -11.17
CA GLY A 24 -7.55 15.05 -10.30
C GLY A 24 -7.41 14.03 -9.17
N SER A 25 -8.08 14.27 -8.04
CA SER A 25 -8.15 13.32 -6.92
C SER A 25 -9.23 12.26 -7.14
N ILE A 26 -9.03 11.07 -6.59
CA ILE A 26 -10.02 9.99 -6.54
C ILE A 26 -10.47 9.83 -5.10
N ASP A 27 -11.78 9.84 -4.88
CA ASP A 27 -12.39 9.60 -3.58
C ASP A 27 -13.45 8.50 -3.69
N ILE A 28 -13.27 7.41 -2.97
CA ILE A 28 -14.12 6.21 -3.02
C ILE A 28 -14.74 5.96 -1.66
N HIS A 29 -16.07 5.97 -1.62
CA HIS A 29 -16.86 5.65 -0.42
C HIS A 29 -17.76 4.45 -0.69
N VAL A 30 -17.41 3.29 -0.13
CA VAL A 30 -18.16 2.03 -0.32
C VAL A 30 -18.25 1.25 0.98
N LYS A 31 -19.10 0.23 1.06
CA LYS A 31 -19.02 -0.73 2.18
C LYS A 31 -17.92 -1.75 1.95
N GLN A 32 -17.88 -2.28 0.74
CA GLN A 32 -16.92 -3.30 0.35
C GLN A 32 -16.30 -2.91 -0.98
N LEU A 33 -14.96 -2.93 -1.01
CA LEU A 33 -14.18 -2.83 -2.24
C LEU A 33 -13.51 -4.18 -2.51
N SER A 34 -13.71 -4.72 -3.70
CA SER A 34 -13.01 -5.91 -4.16
C SER A 34 -12.30 -5.63 -5.47
N MET A 35 -10.98 -5.72 -5.44
CA MET A 35 -10.09 -5.56 -6.57
C MET A 35 -9.47 -6.92 -6.89
N LEU A 36 -9.92 -7.50 -8.00
CA LEU A 36 -9.60 -8.86 -8.41
C LEU A 36 -8.99 -8.87 -9.81
N ASP A 37 -7.94 -9.68 -10.02
CA ASP A 37 -7.48 -10.11 -11.34
C ASP A 37 -7.25 -8.96 -12.36
N GLY A 38 -6.39 -7.99 -12.01
CA GLY A 38 -5.99 -6.89 -12.91
C GLY A 38 -6.81 -5.61 -12.75
N SER A 39 -7.64 -5.50 -11.70
CA SER A 39 -8.23 -4.23 -11.26
C SER A 39 -7.17 -3.16 -11.00
N ALA A 40 -7.46 -1.90 -11.31
CA ALA A 40 -6.57 -0.80 -10.97
C ALA A 40 -7.34 0.46 -10.55
N ILE A 41 -6.81 1.21 -9.59
CA ILE A 41 -7.26 2.58 -9.26
C ILE A 41 -6.04 3.48 -9.43
N LEU A 42 -6.10 4.40 -10.40
CA LEU A 42 -4.93 5.11 -10.92
C LEU A 42 -5.22 6.58 -11.12
N ILE A 43 -4.26 7.43 -10.77
CA ILE A 43 -4.20 8.83 -11.24
C ILE A 43 -2.97 8.94 -12.13
N GLU A 44 -3.16 9.25 -13.41
CA GLU A 44 -2.05 9.42 -14.37
C GLU A 44 -1.79 10.91 -14.64
N THR A 45 -0.58 11.39 -14.35
CA THR A 45 -0.18 12.77 -14.68
C THR A 45 1.02 12.83 -15.60
N TYR A 46 0.87 13.57 -16.70
CA TYR A 46 1.93 13.83 -17.69
C TYR A 46 2.62 15.18 -17.47
N CYS A 47 2.86 15.62 -16.22
CA CYS A 47 3.52 16.90 -15.97
C CYS A 47 4.45 16.92 -14.75
N THR A 48 5.13 18.06 -14.58
CA THR A 48 6.06 18.33 -13.47
C THR A 48 5.37 18.72 -12.16
N LYS A 49 4.03 18.83 -12.14
CA LYS A 49 3.23 19.10 -10.94
C LYS A 49 2.74 17.80 -10.31
N ASN A 50 2.43 17.83 -9.02
CA ASN A 50 2.02 16.66 -8.27
C ASN A 50 0.71 16.05 -8.82
N SER A 51 0.59 14.72 -8.77
CA SER A 51 -0.70 14.06 -9.02
C SER A 51 -1.65 14.31 -7.85
N GLY A 52 -2.96 14.17 -8.10
CA GLY A 52 -3.97 14.26 -7.05
C GLY A 52 -3.89 13.06 -6.10
N ASP A 53 -4.50 13.20 -4.93
CA ASP A 53 -4.55 12.13 -3.93
C ASP A 53 -5.62 11.07 -4.25
N ILE A 54 -5.38 9.83 -3.79
CA ILE A 54 -6.40 8.77 -3.73
C ILE A 54 -6.83 8.59 -2.28
N SER A 55 -8.12 8.73 -2.02
CA SER A 55 -8.75 8.41 -0.73
C SER A 55 -9.76 7.28 -0.90
N ILE A 56 -9.68 6.26 -0.05
CA ILE A 56 -10.62 5.14 -0.05
C ILE A 56 -11.15 4.95 1.37
N HIS A 57 -12.47 5.03 1.51
CA HIS A 57 -13.21 4.75 2.74
C HIS A 57 -14.09 3.51 2.54
N ALA A 58 -13.84 2.47 3.34
CA ALA A 58 -14.58 1.20 3.27
C ALA A 58 -14.83 0.51 4.62
N GLU A 59 -15.80 -0.40 4.70
CA GLU A 59 -15.86 -1.35 5.82
C GLU A 59 -14.81 -2.46 5.61
N ASN A 60 -14.71 -3.00 4.39
CA ASN A 60 -13.74 -4.04 4.04
C ASN A 60 -13.15 -3.80 2.65
N ILE A 61 -11.85 -4.09 2.51
CA ILE A 61 -11.16 -4.12 1.22
C ILE A 61 -10.48 -5.46 1.04
N LEU A 62 -10.74 -6.11 -0.10
CA LEU A 62 -9.99 -7.25 -0.59
C LEU A 62 -9.31 -6.89 -1.90
N ILE A 63 -7.99 -7.03 -1.92
CA ILE A 63 -7.17 -6.94 -3.12
C ILE A 63 -6.52 -8.29 -3.35
N LYS A 64 -6.77 -8.88 -4.51
CA LYS A 64 -6.20 -10.17 -4.89
C LYS A 64 -5.99 -10.23 -6.41
N GLY A 65 -4.77 -10.49 -6.88
CA GLY A 65 -4.51 -10.59 -8.31
C GLY A 65 -3.35 -11.50 -8.64
N ASN A 66 -3.21 -11.81 -9.93
CA ASN A 66 -2.26 -12.81 -10.43
C ASN A 66 -1.30 -12.26 -11.51
N TYR A 67 -1.54 -11.03 -12.00
CA TYR A 67 -0.79 -10.39 -13.09
C TYR A 67 -0.70 -8.87 -12.88
N ASN A 68 0.54 -8.36 -12.78
CA ASN A 68 1.08 -6.98 -12.91
C ASN A 68 0.21 -5.74 -12.51
N ASP A 69 0.80 -4.94 -11.61
CA ASP A 69 0.46 -3.68 -10.89
C ASP A 69 -1.01 -3.33 -10.58
N ILE A 70 -1.45 -3.50 -9.31
CA ILE A 70 -2.84 -3.26 -8.86
C ILE A 70 -3.08 -1.82 -8.37
N PHE A 71 -2.03 -1.11 -7.97
CA PHE A 71 -2.06 0.34 -7.79
C PHE A 71 -0.75 0.89 -8.33
N SER A 72 -0.70 1.32 -9.59
CA SER A 72 0.44 2.07 -10.12
C SER A 72 0.14 3.55 -9.99
N ASN A 73 0.32 4.11 -8.79
CA ASN A 73 0.23 5.56 -8.67
C ASN A 73 1.43 6.21 -9.33
N ILE A 74 1.14 6.92 -10.40
CA ILE A 74 2.04 7.83 -11.07
C ILE A 74 2.26 9.03 -10.13
N SER A 75 3.50 9.19 -9.68
CA SER A 75 4.13 10.48 -9.33
C SER A 75 3.54 11.33 -8.19
N THR A 76 4.25 11.46 -7.06
CA THR A 76 4.20 12.61 -6.10
C THR A 76 2.87 12.95 -5.39
N SER A 77 1.94 12.01 -5.22
CA SER A 77 0.69 12.18 -4.44
C SER A 77 0.63 11.31 -3.18
N SER A 78 -0.42 11.48 -2.38
CA SER A 78 -0.71 10.64 -1.22
C SER A 78 -1.82 9.62 -1.52
N ILE A 79 -1.67 8.40 -0.98
CA ILE A 79 -2.73 7.40 -0.89
C ILE A 79 -3.17 7.33 0.57
N SER A 80 -4.46 7.49 0.82
CA SER A 80 -5.08 7.27 2.14
C SER A 80 -6.13 6.17 2.05
N ILE A 81 -5.95 5.13 2.84
CA ILE A 81 -6.88 3.99 2.92
C ILE A 81 -7.41 3.92 4.35
N ASP A 82 -8.69 4.17 4.52
CA ASP A 82 -9.41 4.14 5.79
C ASP A 82 -10.47 3.03 5.76
N VAL A 83 -10.23 1.97 6.54
CA VAL A 83 -10.99 0.72 6.45
C VAL A 83 -11.41 0.22 7.82
N ASN A 84 -12.69 0.31 8.14
CA ASN A 84 -13.18 0.02 9.50
C ASN A 84 -12.81 -1.38 10.01
N ASN A 85 -12.95 -2.42 9.17
CA ASN A 85 -12.81 -3.81 9.62
C ASN A 85 -11.53 -4.47 9.13
N SER A 86 -11.37 -4.63 7.81
CA SER A 86 -10.22 -5.36 7.26
C SER A 86 -9.76 -4.88 5.89
N LEU A 87 -8.45 -4.68 5.77
CA LEU A 87 -7.73 -4.54 4.50
C LEU A 87 -6.89 -5.79 4.29
N LYS A 88 -7.24 -6.58 3.27
CA LYS A 88 -6.51 -7.79 2.90
C LYS A 88 -5.93 -7.63 1.50
N ILE A 89 -4.62 -7.78 1.38
CA ILE A 89 -3.89 -7.71 0.12
C ILE A 89 -3.12 -9.02 -0.03
N GLN A 90 -3.51 -9.80 -1.04
CA GLN A 90 -3.02 -11.14 -1.25
C GLN A 90 -2.52 -11.30 -2.67
N GLN A 91 -1.48 -12.13 -2.84
CA GLN A 91 -0.91 -12.48 -4.15
C GLN A 91 -0.23 -11.28 -4.83
N LYS A 92 0.51 -11.57 -5.89
CA LYS A 92 1.27 -10.54 -6.61
C LYS A 92 0.40 -9.90 -7.71
N PRO A 93 0.47 -8.58 -7.89
CA PRO A 93 1.27 -7.58 -7.15
C PRO A 93 0.40 -6.65 -6.27
N GLY A 94 1.00 -5.92 -5.31
CA GLY A 94 0.27 -5.09 -4.33
C GLY A 94 0.15 -3.58 -4.65
N ILE A 95 0.13 -2.72 -3.63
CA ILE A 95 0.01 -1.24 -3.75
C ILE A 95 1.38 -0.60 -4.08
N PHE A 96 1.49 0.23 -5.13
CA PHE A 96 2.75 0.91 -5.49
C PHE A 96 2.59 2.42 -5.69
N ILE A 97 3.61 3.16 -5.25
CA ILE A 97 3.94 4.52 -5.67
C ILE A 97 5.38 4.48 -6.18
N THR A 98 5.60 4.69 -7.49
CA THR A 98 6.92 5.09 -8.02
C THR A 98 6.77 6.01 -9.22
N LYS A 99 7.67 6.99 -9.35
CA LYS A 99 7.89 7.79 -10.56
C LYS A 99 9.20 7.34 -11.17
N GLU A 100 9.15 6.70 -12.33
CA GLU A 100 10.36 6.19 -12.99
C GLU A 100 11.24 7.29 -13.63
N GLN A 101 10.77 8.55 -13.77
CA GLN A 101 11.45 9.49 -14.67
C GLN A 101 11.61 10.96 -14.22
N THR A 102 11.47 11.33 -12.95
CA THR A 102 11.92 12.69 -12.55
C THR A 102 12.55 12.74 -11.17
N PHE A 103 13.38 13.77 -10.98
CA PHE A 103 14.09 14.24 -9.80
C PHE A 103 13.26 14.48 -8.50
N GLY A 104 12.06 13.92 -8.35
CA GLY A 104 11.15 14.17 -7.21
C GLY A 104 11.00 12.99 -6.28
N ASP A 105 10.69 13.27 -5.02
CA ASP A 105 10.51 12.28 -3.95
C ASP A 105 9.26 11.40 -4.17
N ALA A 106 9.28 10.18 -3.63
CA ALA A 106 8.11 9.32 -3.63
C ALA A 106 7.03 9.81 -2.66
N GLY A 107 5.77 9.46 -2.96
CA GLY A 107 4.59 9.90 -2.21
C GLY A 107 4.37 9.19 -0.88
N ASN A 108 3.28 9.56 -0.19
CA ASN A 108 2.93 8.99 1.11
C ASN A 108 1.84 7.93 0.96
N ILE A 109 1.90 6.85 1.76
CA ILE A 109 0.80 5.88 1.91
C ILE A 109 0.42 5.86 3.38
N ASN A 110 -0.85 6.17 3.66
CA ASN A 110 -1.45 6.07 4.99
C ASN A 110 -2.52 4.99 4.98
N ILE A 111 -2.42 4.04 5.90
CA ILE A 111 -3.38 2.95 6.06
C ILE A 111 -3.90 2.97 7.49
N TYR A 112 -5.21 3.09 7.63
CA TYR A 112 -5.93 3.01 8.90
C TYR A 112 -6.91 1.84 8.80
N THR A 113 -6.73 0.80 9.62
CA THR A 113 -7.69 -0.31 9.59
C THR A 113 -7.78 -1.12 10.87
N GLY A 114 -8.91 -1.79 11.11
CA GLY A 114 -9.00 -2.77 12.19
C GLY A 114 -7.97 -3.90 12.03
N ASN A 115 -7.97 -4.57 10.87
CA ASN A 115 -7.12 -5.73 10.58
C ASN A 115 -6.42 -5.54 9.24
N PHE A 116 -5.10 -5.44 9.27
CA PHE A 116 -4.27 -5.35 8.07
C PHE A 116 -3.58 -6.68 7.79
N VAL A 117 -3.82 -7.25 6.61
CA VAL A 117 -3.17 -8.49 6.16
C VAL A 117 -2.49 -8.26 4.82
N LEU A 118 -1.19 -8.50 4.78
CA LEU A 118 -0.38 -8.51 3.57
C LEU A 118 0.23 -9.90 3.40
N SER A 119 -0.17 -10.63 2.36
CA SER A 119 0.23 -12.05 2.24
C SER A 119 0.50 -12.54 0.82
N GLU A 120 1.10 -13.72 0.73
CA GLU A 120 1.25 -14.49 -0.53
C GLU A 120 2.07 -13.76 -1.62
N GLY A 121 3.09 -12.99 -1.22
CA GLY A 121 3.96 -12.24 -2.13
C GLY A 121 3.48 -10.83 -2.42
N ALA A 122 2.37 -10.39 -1.81
CA ALA A 122 1.87 -9.03 -1.92
C ALA A 122 2.87 -8.00 -1.36
N SER A 123 2.80 -6.78 -1.90
CA SER A 123 3.72 -5.70 -1.53
C SER A 123 3.05 -4.34 -1.41
N ILE A 124 3.49 -3.51 -0.47
CA ILE A 124 3.21 -2.07 -0.43
C ILE A 124 4.53 -1.35 -0.69
N LYS A 125 4.57 -0.45 -1.68
CA LYS A 125 5.81 0.23 -2.08
C LYS A 125 5.63 1.72 -2.23
N ALA A 126 6.53 2.50 -1.64
CA ALA A 126 6.71 3.94 -1.88
C ALA A 126 8.18 4.22 -2.24
N ASN A 127 8.63 3.64 -3.36
CA ASN A 127 10.04 3.70 -3.75
C ASN A 127 10.33 4.93 -4.62
N ALA A 128 11.53 5.50 -4.46
CA ALA A 128 12.11 6.42 -5.42
C ALA A 128 13.18 5.71 -6.27
N LEU A 129 12.93 5.65 -7.58
CA LEU A 129 13.76 4.87 -8.52
C LEU A 129 14.89 5.71 -9.17
N SER A 130 15.04 6.97 -8.79
CA SER A 130 16.06 7.89 -9.30
C SER A 130 16.59 8.78 -8.17
N ARG A 131 16.72 10.09 -8.39
CA ARG A 131 17.28 11.10 -7.45
C ARG A 131 16.41 11.48 -6.25
N GLY A 132 15.15 11.10 -6.24
CA GLY A 132 14.24 11.40 -5.13
C GLY A 132 14.51 10.53 -3.89
N ASN A 133 14.02 10.99 -2.75
CA ASN A 133 13.95 10.22 -1.53
C ASN A 133 12.79 9.22 -1.57
N GLY A 134 12.94 8.09 -0.86
CA GLY A 134 11.85 7.15 -0.61
C GLY A 134 10.69 7.83 0.12
N GLY A 135 9.47 7.32 -0.08
CA GLY A 135 8.26 7.93 0.46
C GLY A 135 8.01 7.55 1.92
N ASN A 136 6.94 8.10 2.51
CA ASN A 136 6.53 7.70 3.85
C ASN A 136 5.40 6.66 3.79
N LEU A 137 5.50 5.62 4.61
CA LEU A 137 4.49 4.58 4.78
C LEU A 137 4.06 4.56 6.24
N SER A 138 2.82 4.92 6.53
CA SER A 138 2.25 4.87 7.88
C SER A 138 1.11 3.87 7.92
N ILE A 139 1.21 2.87 8.80
CA ILE A 139 0.19 1.85 9.02
C ILE A 139 -0.25 1.92 10.47
N LEU A 140 -1.53 2.25 10.69
CA LEU A 140 -2.17 2.17 11.99
C LEU A 140 -3.24 1.08 11.95
N SER A 141 -3.07 0.04 12.76
CA SER A 141 -4.08 -1.02 12.86
C SER A 141 -4.22 -1.61 14.25
N ARG A 142 -5.20 -2.48 14.48
CA ARG A 142 -5.17 -3.33 15.69
C ARG A 142 -4.28 -4.54 15.47
N TYR A 143 -4.45 -5.20 14.32
CA TYR A 143 -3.65 -6.36 13.95
C TYR A 143 -2.97 -6.12 12.60
N THR A 144 -1.65 -6.31 12.55
CA THR A 144 -0.89 -6.37 11.30
C THR A 144 -0.33 -7.78 11.12
N ILE A 145 -0.66 -8.41 9.98
CA ILE A 145 -0.16 -9.74 9.61
C ILE A 145 0.61 -9.61 8.30
N LEU A 146 1.91 -9.89 8.35
CA LEU A 146 2.82 -9.92 7.22
C LEU A 146 3.25 -11.37 6.98
N ASN A 147 2.81 -11.97 5.88
CA ASN A 147 3.11 -13.37 5.58
C ASN A 147 3.62 -13.55 4.14
N LYS A 148 4.93 -13.77 3.97
CA LYS A 148 5.62 -13.78 2.69
C LYS A 148 5.35 -12.50 1.90
N SER A 149 5.59 -11.35 2.52
CA SER A 149 5.14 -10.06 2.00
C SER A 149 6.21 -8.97 2.05
N GLN A 150 5.94 -7.79 1.46
CA GLN A 150 6.93 -6.71 1.37
C GLN A 150 6.32 -5.33 1.67
N ILE A 151 6.92 -4.56 2.57
CA ILE A 151 6.63 -3.13 2.79
C ILE A 151 7.93 -2.36 2.51
N ILE A 152 7.96 -1.57 1.43
CA ILE A 152 9.21 -1.03 0.89
C ILE A 152 9.10 0.48 0.65
N ALA A 153 10.00 1.26 1.21
CA ALA A 153 10.15 2.71 1.01
C ALA A 153 11.59 3.03 0.58
N ASN A 154 12.13 2.27 -0.37
CA ASN A 154 13.54 2.35 -0.75
C ASN A 154 13.82 3.53 -1.69
N ALA A 155 15.07 3.96 -1.74
CA ALA A 155 15.57 4.93 -2.71
C ALA A 155 16.80 4.41 -3.47
N TYR A 156 17.09 5.04 -4.61
CA TYR A 156 18.33 4.78 -5.35
C TYR A 156 19.40 5.85 -5.08
N GLU A 157 19.22 7.07 -5.59
CA GLU A 157 20.17 8.18 -5.40
C GLU A 157 19.83 9.03 -4.16
N GLY A 158 18.55 9.24 -3.82
CA GLY A 158 18.12 9.96 -2.62
C GLY A 158 18.19 9.11 -1.34
N ASN A 159 17.76 9.66 -0.21
CA ASN A 159 17.68 8.91 1.05
C ASN A 159 16.49 7.94 1.04
N GLY A 160 16.61 6.84 1.77
CA GLY A 160 15.49 5.95 2.02
C GLY A 160 14.35 6.65 2.76
N GLY A 161 13.13 6.13 2.61
CA GLY A 161 11.92 6.72 3.17
C GLY A 161 11.71 6.45 4.65
N ASN A 162 10.51 6.72 5.15
CA ASN A 162 10.15 6.37 6.53
C ASN A 162 9.01 5.36 6.54
N ILE A 163 9.12 4.34 7.38
CA ILE A 163 8.06 3.34 7.58
C ILE A 163 7.70 3.34 9.06
N ASP A 164 6.47 3.73 9.38
CA ASP A 164 5.92 3.71 10.73
C ASP A 164 4.76 2.71 10.78
N ILE A 165 4.91 1.67 11.60
CA ILE A 165 3.87 0.67 11.85
C ILE A 165 3.49 0.76 13.32
N THR A 166 2.24 1.12 13.58
CA THR A 166 1.64 1.10 14.90
C THR A 166 0.51 0.09 14.90
N ALA A 167 0.63 -0.93 15.73
CA ALA A 167 -0.41 -1.94 15.88
C ALA A 167 -0.51 -2.44 17.31
N ASP A 168 -1.66 -2.96 17.73
CA ASP A 168 -1.70 -3.70 18.99
C ASP A 168 -0.82 -4.95 18.85
N TYR A 169 -0.95 -5.68 17.73
CA TYR A 169 -0.17 -6.88 17.44
C TYR A 169 0.41 -6.88 16.03
N LEU A 170 1.68 -7.30 15.91
CA LEU A 170 2.35 -7.56 14.65
C LEU A 170 2.79 -9.02 14.59
N ILE A 171 2.31 -9.73 13.57
CA ILE A 171 2.72 -11.09 13.22
C ILE A 171 3.46 -11.02 11.89
N GLN A 172 4.75 -11.31 11.89
CA GLN A 172 5.58 -11.28 10.69
C GLN A 172 6.22 -12.65 10.44
N SER A 173 6.04 -13.20 9.24
CA SER A 173 6.78 -14.39 8.80
C SER A 173 8.24 -14.05 8.51
N SER A 174 9.13 -15.03 8.68
CA SER A 174 10.57 -14.85 8.46
C SER A 174 10.96 -14.49 7.01
N ASP A 175 10.07 -14.73 6.05
CA ASP A 175 10.24 -14.36 4.63
C ASP A 175 9.55 -13.03 4.24
N SER A 176 8.96 -12.32 5.21
CA SER A 176 8.44 -10.97 4.99
C SER A 176 9.52 -9.90 5.18
N VAL A 177 9.48 -8.86 4.35
CA VAL A 177 10.49 -7.79 4.29
C VAL A 177 9.86 -6.44 4.58
N ILE A 178 10.48 -5.68 5.48
CA ILE A 178 10.23 -4.25 5.69
C ILE A 178 11.55 -3.53 5.40
N SER A 179 11.56 -2.59 4.46
CA SER A 179 12.81 -1.97 3.99
C SER A 179 12.60 -0.51 3.64
N ALA A 180 13.47 0.37 4.15
CA ALA A 180 13.54 1.77 3.80
C ALA A 180 14.97 2.14 3.39
N SER A 181 15.69 1.25 2.70
CA SER A 181 17.11 1.41 2.39
C SER A 181 17.35 2.39 1.24
N SER A 182 18.58 2.88 1.12
CA SER A 182 19.06 3.57 -0.08
C SER A 182 20.31 2.93 -0.67
N GLN A 183 20.41 2.91 -2.00
CA GLN A 183 21.58 2.35 -2.68
C GLN A 183 22.79 3.30 -2.66
N LEU A 184 22.57 4.60 -2.91
CA LEU A 184 23.62 5.63 -2.99
C LEU A 184 23.42 6.77 -1.98
N GLY A 185 22.24 6.87 -1.37
CA GLY A 185 21.93 7.80 -0.28
C GLY A 185 22.04 7.15 1.10
N ILE A 186 21.45 7.81 2.11
CA ILE A 186 21.38 7.28 3.47
C ILE A 186 20.14 6.40 3.61
N ASP A 187 20.25 5.30 4.35
CA ASP A 187 19.09 4.49 4.73
C ASP A 187 18.07 5.33 5.52
N GLY A 188 16.79 5.05 5.26
CA GLY A 188 15.66 5.66 5.91
C GLY A 188 15.36 5.04 7.28
N ASN A 189 14.23 5.43 7.87
CA ASN A 189 13.84 4.98 9.20
C ASN A 189 12.71 3.95 9.14
N ILE A 190 12.77 2.97 10.03
CA ILE A 190 11.70 2.01 10.27
C ILE A 190 11.38 2.03 11.76
N THR A 191 10.16 2.45 12.10
CA THR A 191 9.62 2.44 13.46
C THR A 191 8.50 1.42 13.53
N ILE A 192 8.56 0.53 14.52
CA ILE A 192 7.50 -0.44 14.79
C ILE A 192 7.13 -0.31 16.26
N ASP A 193 5.90 0.09 16.52
CA ASP A 193 5.28 0.11 17.84
C ASP A 193 4.14 -0.91 17.86
N ALA A 194 4.45 -2.13 18.29
CA ALA A 194 3.49 -3.22 18.40
C ALA A 194 3.98 -4.31 19.34
N PHE A 195 3.05 -5.10 19.88
CA PHE A 195 3.42 -6.39 20.46
C PHE A 195 3.83 -7.34 19.33
N THR A 196 5.13 -7.62 19.25
CA THR A 196 5.70 -8.53 18.26
C THR A 196 5.85 -9.93 18.85
N GLU A 197 5.23 -10.93 18.23
CA GLU A 197 5.52 -12.34 18.50
C GLU A 197 6.22 -12.96 17.29
N ASN A 198 7.44 -13.45 17.48
CA ASN A 198 8.25 -14.06 16.43
C ASN A 198 7.90 -15.55 16.33
N PHE A 199 6.91 -15.89 15.49
CA PHE A 199 6.30 -17.22 15.45
C PHE A 199 6.99 -18.19 14.49
N ASP A 200 8.24 -18.58 14.76
CA ASP A 200 8.92 -19.56 13.91
C ASP A 200 8.45 -21.02 14.11
N LYS A 201 7.52 -21.36 15.04
CA LYS A 201 7.10 -22.78 15.26
C LYS A 201 5.65 -23.13 15.66
N GLN A 202 4.67 -22.23 15.75
CA GLN A 202 3.31 -22.61 16.25
C GLN A 202 2.09 -22.07 15.47
N ILE A 203 2.25 -21.72 14.20
CA ILE A 203 1.23 -20.95 13.45
C ILE A 203 -0.04 -21.73 13.02
N ILE A 204 -0.07 -23.06 13.01
CA ILE A 204 -1.24 -23.79 12.46
C ILE A 204 -2.50 -23.65 13.35
N SER A 205 -2.35 -23.38 14.65
CA SER A 205 -3.51 -23.30 15.56
C SER A 205 -4.15 -21.90 15.64
N ILE A 206 -3.35 -20.83 15.62
CA ILE A 206 -3.84 -19.45 15.83
C ILE A 206 -4.48 -18.87 14.57
N ILE A 207 -3.98 -19.26 13.38
CA ILE A 207 -4.60 -18.87 12.11
C ILE A 207 -6.04 -19.40 12.02
N ASN A 208 -6.36 -20.59 12.54
CA ASN A 208 -7.74 -21.08 12.46
C ASN A 208 -8.73 -20.36 13.39
N GLU A 209 -8.27 -19.75 14.47
CA GLU A 209 -9.15 -19.00 15.39
C GLU A 209 -9.42 -17.56 14.91
N ILE A 210 -8.47 -16.93 14.22
CA ILE A 210 -8.65 -15.58 13.64
C ILE A 210 -9.48 -15.63 12.34
N PHE A 211 -9.60 -16.78 11.68
CA PHE A 211 -10.23 -16.92 10.37
C PHE A 211 -11.74 -17.27 10.38
N ILE A 212 -12.42 -17.33 11.54
CA ILE A 212 -13.85 -17.73 11.63
C ILE A 212 -14.81 -16.59 12.06
N LEU A 213 -14.36 -15.36 12.30
CA LEU A 213 -15.26 -14.22 12.60
C LEU A 213 -15.16 -13.07 11.59
#